data_AF-A0A7J9GZH3-F1
#
_entry.id   AF-A0A7J9GZH3-F1
#
_cell.length_a   1.000
_cell.length_b   1.000
_cell.length_c   1.000
_cell.angle_alpha   90.00
_cell.angle_beta   90.00
_cell.angle_gamma   90.00
#
_symmetry.space_group_name_H-M   'P 1'
#
loop_
_entity.id
_entity.type
_entity.pdbx_description
1 polymer ?
#
loop_
_entity_poly.entity_id
_entity_poly.type
_entity_poly.pdbx_seq_one_letter_code
_entity_poly.pdbx_strand_id
1 'polypeptide(L)'
;MLASAVAVGVTEARARIFGQILNPTGQRSPHKILRKKLIGDKVAEWYPYDIKNDDPHVMAREEEERLSKLESLKRRGKGPPKKGQGRRAAKRNK
;
A
#
# COMPACT_ATOMS: atom_id res chain seq x y z
N MET A 1 29.55 -40.46 25.26
CA MET A 1 29.66 -40.98 23.87
C MET A 1 28.33 -41.50 23.34
N LEU A 2 27.73 -42.54 23.94
CA LEU A 2 26.43 -43.08 23.49
C LEU A 2 25.26 -42.09 23.65
N ALA A 3 25.11 -41.49 24.83
CA ALA A 3 24.01 -40.56 25.10
C ALA A 3 24.00 -39.33 24.16
N SER A 4 25.17 -38.78 23.84
CA SER A 4 25.32 -37.67 22.89
C SER A 4 24.96 -38.08 21.47
N ALA A 5 25.36 -39.28 21.03
CA ALA A 5 25.01 -39.79 19.70
C ALA A 5 23.49 -40.04 19.56
N VAL A 6 22.85 -40.55 20.62
CA VAL A 6 21.39 -40.74 20.66
C VAL A 6 20.67 -39.39 20.56
N ALA A 7 21.12 -38.37 21.31
CA ALA A 7 20.52 -37.04 21.24
C ALA A 7 20.63 -36.43 19.82
N VAL A 8 21.79 -36.53 19.18
CA VAL A 8 21.99 -36.08 17.79
C VAL A 8 21.04 -36.81 16.85
N GLY A 9 20.99 -38.15 16.91
CA GLY A 9 20.12 -38.97 16.06
C GLY A 9 18.63 -38.62 16.21
N VAL A 10 18.16 -38.38 17.44
CA VAL A 10 16.78 -37.94 17.71
C VAL A 10 16.52 -36.56 17.10
N THR A 11 17.45 -35.61 17.22
CA THR A 11 17.29 -34.27 16.63
C THR A 11 17.30 -34.29 15.10
N GLU A 12 18.11 -35.15 14.49
CA GLU A 12 18.12 -35.37 13.04
C GLU A 12 16.82 -36.01 12.56
N ALA A 13 16.34 -37.06 13.22
CA ALA A 13 15.08 -37.71 12.89
C ALA A 13 13.91 -36.72 12.97
N ARG A 14 13.84 -35.92 14.04
CA ARG A 14 12.86 -34.83 14.20
C ARG A 14 12.94 -33.84 13.04
N ALA A 15 14.13 -33.39 12.68
CA ALA A 15 14.31 -32.42 11.61
C ALA A 15 13.83 -32.96 10.26
N ARG A 16 14.12 -34.24 9.96
CA ARG A 16 13.65 -34.92 8.75
C ARG A 16 12.12 -35.07 8.71
N ILE A 17 11.50 -35.46 9.83
CA ILE A 17 10.04 -35.67 9.93
C ILE A 17 9.28 -34.35 9.74
N PHE A 18 9.75 -33.27 10.35
CA PHE A 18 9.02 -31.99 10.40
C PHE A 18 9.56 -30.92 9.44
N GLY A 19 10.46 -31.28 8.53
CA GLY A 19 11.06 -30.33 7.57
C GLY A 19 11.82 -29.18 8.23
N GLN A 20 12.41 -29.41 9.41
CA GLN A 20 13.20 -28.38 10.11
C GLN A 20 14.65 -28.42 9.63
N ILE A 21 15.26 -27.24 9.49
CA ILE A 21 16.66 -27.11 9.11
C ILE A 21 17.53 -27.12 10.37
N LEU A 22 18.54 -28.00 10.42
CA LEU A 22 19.58 -28.03 11.46
C LEU A 22 20.79 -27.20 11.03
N ASN A 23 21.43 -26.53 11.99
CA ASN A 23 22.66 -25.75 11.78
C ASN A 23 23.74 -26.18 12.78
N PRO A 24 24.44 -27.31 12.54
CA PRO A 24 25.43 -27.84 13.47
C PRO A 24 26.65 -26.92 13.63
N THR A 25 26.98 -26.14 12.60
CA THR A 25 28.13 -25.22 12.59
C THR A 25 27.82 -23.87 13.25
N GLY A 26 26.55 -23.56 13.52
CA GLY A 26 26.13 -22.30 14.14
C GLY A 26 26.38 -21.05 13.30
N GLN A 27 26.78 -21.20 12.03
CA GLN A 27 27.07 -20.07 11.15
C GLN A 27 25.79 -19.34 10.74
N ARG A 28 25.91 -18.06 10.35
CA ARG A 28 24.75 -17.28 9.89
C ARG A 28 24.16 -17.92 8.63
N SER A 29 22.90 -18.30 8.71
CA SER A 29 22.11 -18.88 7.61
C SER A 29 21.02 -17.90 7.16
N PRO A 30 20.65 -17.87 5.86
CA PRO A 30 19.56 -17.02 5.34
C PRO A 30 18.17 -17.42 5.86
N HIS A 31 18.06 -18.49 6.65
CA HIS A 31 16.79 -19.00 7.18
C HIS A 31 15.95 -17.95 7.93
N LYS A 32 16.59 -16.96 8.60
CA LYS A 32 15.86 -15.85 9.24
C LYS A 32 15.14 -14.96 8.24
N ILE A 33 15.70 -14.78 7.04
CA ILE A 33 15.10 -13.96 5.98
C ILE A 33 13.96 -14.73 5.32
N LEU A 34 14.19 -16.00 4.99
CA LEU A 34 13.21 -16.87 4.32
C LEU A 34 11.98 -17.17 5.17
N ARG A 35 12.11 -17.19 6.50
CA ARG A 35 10.96 -17.37 7.42
C ARG A 35 10.07 -16.14 7.54
N LYS A 36 10.53 -14.96 7.11
CA LYS A 36 9.68 -13.77 7.13
C LYS A 36 8.60 -13.95 6.09
N LYS A 37 7.34 -13.76 6.49
CA LYS A 37 6.25 -13.65 5.54
C LYS A 37 6.50 -12.46 4.62
N LEU A 38 6.23 -12.62 3.33
CA LEU A 38 6.24 -11.50 2.39
C LEU A 38 5.15 -10.51 2.83
N ILE A 39 5.51 -9.22 2.88
CA ILE A 39 4.62 -8.15 3.32
C ILE A 39 4.20 -7.23 2.17
N GLY A 40 4.63 -7.51 0.94
CA GLY A 40 4.43 -6.64 -0.22
C GLY A 40 2.95 -6.31 -0.44
N ASP A 41 2.11 -7.33 -0.55
CA ASP A 41 0.67 -7.15 -0.81
C ASP A 41 -0.01 -6.35 0.32
N LYS A 42 0.31 -6.68 1.58
CA LYS A 42 -0.22 -5.96 2.75
C LYS A 42 0.19 -4.49 2.77
N VAL A 43 1.39 -4.17 2.27
CA VAL A 43 1.87 -2.79 2.17
C VAL A 43 1.24 -2.08 0.97
N ALA A 44 1.03 -2.78 -0.14
CA ALA A 44 0.39 -2.23 -1.34
C ALA A 44 -1.10 -1.91 -1.10
N GLU A 45 -1.80 -2.76 -0.33
CA GLU A 45 -3.21 -2.59 0.06
C GLU A 45 -3.42 -1.56 1.19
N TRP A 46 -2.52 -0.59 1.33
CA TRP A 46 -2.60 0.41 2.40
C TRP A 46 -3.86 1.27 2.32
N TYR A 47 -4.28 1.65 1.11
CA TYR A 47 -5.51 2.41 0.90
C TYR A 47 -6.61 1.48 0.37
N PRO A 48 -7.75 1.38 1.07
CA PRO A 48 -8.87 0.57 0.60
C PRO A 48 -9.51 1.22 -0.64
N TYR A 49 -10.17 0.38 -1.44
CA TYR A 49 -10.95 0.86 -2.58
C TYR A 49 -12.22 1.58 -2.14
N ASP A 50 -12.53 2.72 -2.77
CA ASP A 50 -13.78 3.45 -2.53
C ASP A 50 -14.88 2.93 -3.46
N ILE A 51 -15.89 2.29 -2.86
CA ILE A 51 -17.03 1.69 -3.55
C ILE A 51 -17.89 2.72 -4.30
N LYS A 52 -17.81 4.00 -3.95
CA LYS A 52 -18.56 5.06 -4.63
C LYS A 52 -18.23 5.16 -6.12
N ASN A 53 -17.02 4.76 -6.50
CA ASN A 53 -16.58 4.78 -7.89
C ASN A 53 -17.33 3.76 -8.76
N ASP A 54 -17.93 2.73 -8.15
CA ASP A 54 -18.66 1.68 -8.87
C ASP A 54 -20.12 2.05 -9.13
N ASP A 55 -20.74 2.89 -8.30
CA ASP A 55 -22.15 3.28 -8.43
C ASP A 55 -22.30 4.46 -9.40
N PRO A 56 -22.88 4.23 -10.60
CA PRO A 56 -23.04 5.29 -11.59
C PRO A 56 -23.94 6.43 -11.11
N HIS A 57 -24.89 6.18 -10.21
CA HIS A 57 -25.79 7.20 -9.68
C HIS A 57 -25.08 8.13 -8.71
N VAL A 58 -24.21 7.60 -7.85
CA VAL A 58 -23.42 8.41 -6.92
C VAL A 58 -22.43 9.27 -7.67
N MET A 59 -21.71 8.69 -8.64
CA MET A 59 -20.75 9.40 -9.48
C MET A 59 -21.40 10.52 -10.30
N ALA A 60 -22.55 10.24 -10.93
CA ALA A 60 -23.28 11.24 -11.70
C ALA A 60 -23.75 12.41 -10.82
N ARG A 61 -24.28 12.11 -9.63
CA ARG A 61 -24.74 13.13 -8.69
C ARG A 61 -23.60 14.04 -8.19
N GLU A 62 -22.48 13.47 -7.79
CA GLU A 62 -21.32 14.25 -7.31
C GLU A 62 -20.78 15.18 -8.41
N GLU A 63 -20.76 14.71 -9.67
CA GLU A 63 -20.36 15.52 -10.81
C GLU A 63 -21.39 16.62 -11.15
N GLU A 64 -22.69 16.32 -11.10
CA GLU A 64 -23.76 17.30 -11.29
C GLU A 64 -23.70 18.42 -10.25
N GLU A 65 -23.50 18.09 -8.98
CA GLU A 65 -23.32 19.08 -7.90
C GLU A 65 -22.08 19.96 -8.14
N ARG A 66 -20.97 19.35 -8.59
CA ARG A 66 -19.74 20.06 -8.94
C ARG A 66 -19.99 21.07 -10.06
N LEU A 67 -20.69 20.64 -11.13
CA LEU A 67 -21.00 21.48 -12.29
C LEU A 67 -21.97 22.62 -11.93
N SER A 68 -23.02 22.33 -11.18
CA SER A 68 -23.99 23.32 -10.70
C SER A 68 -23.33 24.41 -9.84
N LYS A 69 -22.47 24.00 -8.88
CA LYS A 69 -21.69 24.94 -8.06
C LYS A 69 -20.78 25.82 -8.93
N LEU A 70 -20.09 25.22 -9.89
CA LEU A 70 -19.18 25.92 -10.79
C LEU A 70 -19.93 26.94 -11.67
N GLU A 71 -21.11 26.58 -12.17
CA GLU A 71 -21.99 27.50 -12.92
C GLU A 71 -22.42 28.69 -12.05
N SER A 72 -22.87 28.44 -10.82
CA SER A 72 -23.27 29.50 -9.88
C SER A 72 -22.12 30.48 -9.56
N LEU A 73 -20.87 29.98 -9.51
CA LEU A 73 -19.68 30.81 -9.30
C LEU A 73 -19.34 31.64 -10.53
N LYS A 74 -19.43 31.05 -11.73
CA LYS A 74 -19.24 31.76 -13.00
C LYS A 74 -20.24 32.89 -13.18
N ARG A 75 -21.53 32.65 -12.90
CA ARG A 75 -22.59 33.68 -12.97
C ARG A 75 -22.28 34.91 -12.10
N ARG A 76 -21.62 34.72 -10.95
CA ARG A 76 -21.22 35.79 -10.02
C ARG A 76 -19.84 36.40 -10.34
N GLY A 77 -19.17 35.98 -11.40
CA GLY A 77 -17.79 36.39 -11.70
C GLY A 77 -16.74 35.88 -10.72
N LYS A 78 -17.10 34.92 -9.85
CA LYS A 78 -16.22 34.32 -8.83
C LYS A 78 -15.69 32.94 -9.25
N GLY A 79 -15.78 32.63 -10.55
CA GLY A 79 -15.20 31.42 -11.11
C GLY A 79 -13.66 31.44 -11.03
N PRO A 80 -13.01 30.26 -11.05
CA PRO A 80 -11.56 30.19 -11.13
C PRO A 80 -11.08 30.90 -12.42
N PRO A 81 -10.06 31.77 -12.35
CA PRO A 81 -9.53 32.47 -13.51
C PRO A 81 -8.83 31.50 -14.46
N LYS A 82 -8.69 31.90 -15.73
CA LYS A 82 -7.88 31.13 -16.69
C LYS A 82 -6.44 31.06 -16.20
N LYS A 83 -5.78 29.90 -16.40
CA LYS A 83 -4.36 29.71 -16.07
C LYS A 83 -3.53 30.87 -16.61
N GLY A 84 -2.69 31.46 -15.76
CA GLY A 84 -1.87 32.63 -16.11
C GLY A 84 -2.58 33.99 -15.99
N GLN A 85 -3.89 34.05 -15.77
CA GLN A 85 -4.67 35.29 -15.56
C GLN A 85 -5.04 35.51 -14.08
N GLY A 86 -4.29 34.90 -13.17
CA GLY A 86 -4.49 35.10 -11.74
C GLY A 86 -4.19 36.54 -11.31
N ARG A 87 -4.54 36.87 -10.06
CA ARG A 87 -4.41 38.22 -9.49
C ARG A 87 -3.04 38.88 -9.69
N ARG A 88 -1.95 38.10 -9.71
CA ARG A 88 -0.57 38.59 -9.94
C ARG A 88 -0.33 39.03 -11.39
N ALA A 89 -0.95 38.36 -12.37
CA ALA A 89 -0.79 38.71 -13.78
C ALA A 89 -1.51 40.03 -14.11
N ALA A 90 -2.70 40.25 -13.53
CA ALA A 90 -3.42 41.50 -13.66
C ALA A 90 -2.65 42.72 -13.11
N LYS A 91 -1.78 42.50 -12.10
CA LYS A 91 -0.92 43.56 -11.53
C LYS A 91 0.29 43.93 -12.40
N ARG A 92 0.74 43.05 -13.32
CA ARG A 92 1.92 43.32 -14.15
C ARG A 92 1.61 44.21 -15.37
N ASN A 93 0.34 44.31 -15.75
CA ASN A 93 -0.12 45.15 -16.86
C ASN A 93 -0.58 46.56 -16.41
N LYS A 94 -0.35 46.93 -15.15
CA LYS A 94 -0.61 48.27 -14.61
C LYS A 94 0.70 48.88 -14.17
#